data_AF-A0A9P7X9J2-F1
#
_entry.id   AF-A0A9P7X9J2-F1
#
_cell.length_a   1.000
_cell.length_b   1.000
_cell.length_c   1.000
_cell.angle_alpha   90.00
_cell.angle_beta   90.00
_cell.angle_gamma   90.00
#
_symmetry.space_group_name_H-M   'P 1'
#
loop_
_entity.id
_entity.type
_entity.pdbx_description
1 polymer ?
#
loop_
_entity_poly.entity_id
_entity_poly.type
_entity_poly.pdbx_seq_one_letter_code
_entity_poly.pdbx_strand_id
1 'polypeptide(L)'
;MILLRIDGYPCVFYGDLYGCGGDNPQPPVSSLDKFILARKCYAYGDIRDYWDYPNCVGWVRTGNDKFDGCAVVLCNGSADGTKWMEVGKEHAGEKWVDLLGWYQGEITINGDGWAQFICHSASVSIWINKDGRPAN
;
A
#
# COMPACT_ATOMS: atom_id res chain seq x y z
N MET A 1 7.11 -2.54 6.51
CA MET A 1 7.06 -3.22 5.19
C MET A 1 6.62 -4.68 5.26
N ILE A 2 6.89 -5.44 6.33
CA ILE A 2 6.63 -6.90 6.36
C ILE A 2 5.19 -7.30 6.04
N LEU A 3 4.20 -6.45 6.36
CA LEU A 3 2.80 -6.76 6.12
C LEU A 3 2.44 -6.84 4.63
N LEU A 4 3.12 -6.10 3.74
CA LEU A 4 2.69 -5.95 2.33
C LEU A 4 3.57 -6.72 1.33
N ARG A 5 4.60 -7.41 1.83
CA ARG A 5 5.45 -8.30 1.02
C ARG A 5 4.76 -9.66 0.83
N ILE A 6 5.22 -10.39 -0.19
CA ILE A 6 4.74 -11.74 -0.47
C ILE A 6 5.30 -12.78 0.52
N ASP A 7 6.57 -12.61 0.90
CA ASP A 7 7.28 -13.55 1.75
C ASP A 7 7.10 -13.28 3.24
N GLY A 8 7.09 -14.38 4.00
CA GLY A 8 7.08 -14.37 5.46
C GLY A 8 5.69 -14.38 6.09
N TYR A 9 5.69 -14.58 7.40
CA TYR A 9 4.50 -14.57 8.24
C TYR A 9 4.60 -13.35 9.16
N PRO A 10 4.10 -12.18 8.74
CA PRO A 10 4.23 -10.97 9.54
C PRO A 10 3.48 -11.14 10.86
N CYS A 11 4.16 -10.82 11.96
CA CYS A 11 3.58 -10.81 13.30
C CYS A 11 3.46 -9.36 13.76
N VAL A 12 2.25 -8.94 14.11
CA VAL A 12 1.99 -7.61 14.66
C VAL A 12 2.14 -7.67 16.18
N PHE A 13 2.94 -6.76 16.73
CA PHE A 13 3.10 -6.67 18.17
C PHE A 13 1.88 -6.00 18.82
N TYR A 14 1.37 -6.59 19.91
CA TYR A 14 0.18 -6.10 20.61
C TYR A 14 0.36 -4.63 21.08
N GLY A 15 1.54 -4.30 21.59
CA GLY A 15 1.85 -2.94 22.06
C GLY A 15 1.87 -1.90 20.94
N ASP A 16 2.23 -2.28 19.71
CA ASP A 16 2.18 -1.36 18.57
C ASP A 16 0.74 -1.10 18.13
N LEU A 17 -0.16 -2.08 18.31
CA LEU A 17 -1.57 -1.94 17.92
C LEU A 17 -2.43 -1.24 18.97
N TYR A 18 -2.17 -1.50 20.25
CA TYR A 18 -3.00 -1.01 21.37
C TYR A 18 -2.28 -0.05 22.31
N GLY A 19 -0.99 0.19 22.10
CA GLY A 19 -0.14 0.92 23.04
C GLY A 19 0.31 0.07 24.21
N CYS A 20 1.31 0.57 24.92
CA CYS A 20 1.80 0.01 26.18
C CYS A 20 1.68 1.05 27.30
N GLY A 21 1.24 0.62 28.48
CA GLY A 21 1.30 1.43 29.70
C GLY A 21 2.60 1.20 30.50
N GLY A 22 2.58 1.59 31.79
CA GLY A 22 3.69 1.40 32.72
C GLY A 22 4.59 2.64 32.86
N ASP A 23 5.82 2.44 33.34
CA ASP A 23 6.77 3.52 33.65
C ASP A 23 7.24 4.30 32.40
N ASN A 24 7.14 3.68 31.22
CA ASN A 24 7.43 4.31 29.94
C ASN A 24 6.29 4.01 28.93
N PRO A 25 5.17 4.75 29.01
CA PRO A 25 4.03 4.49 28.16
C PRO A 25 4.35 4.80 26.69
N GLN A 26 3.86 3.96 25.78
CA GLN A 26 4.01 4.13 24.34
C GLN A 26 2.62 4.15 23.70
N PRO A 27 2.28 5.17 22.89
CA PRO A 27 1.01 5.18 22.18
C PRO A 27 0.99 4.11 21.08
N PRO A 28 -0.20 3.68 20.62
CA PRO A 28 -0.33 2.88 19.41
C PRO A 28 0.33 3.54 18.21
N VAL A 29 0.86 2.73 17.30
CA VAL A 29 1.36 3.17 16.01
C VAL A 29 0.19 3.63 15.15
N SER A 30 0.28 4.86 14.65
CA SER A 30 -0.74 5.47 13.80
C SER A 30 -1.01 4.64 12.53
N SER A 31 -2.30 4.47 12.20
CA SER A 31 -2.80 3.76 11.01
C SER A 31 -2.40 2.28 10.89
N LEU A 32 -1.83 1.64 11.92
CA LEU A 32 -1.42 0.23 11.84
C LEU A 32 -2.58 -0.71 11.50
N ASP A 33 -3.77 -0.40 12.02
CA ASP A 33 -5.04 -1.05 11.67
C ASP A 33 -5.31 -1.03 10.15
N LYS A 34 -5.02 0.08 9.47
CA LYS A 34 -5.15 0.19 8.01
C LYS A 34 -4.10 -0.63 7.25
N PHE A 35 -2.88 -0.76 7.77
CA PHE A 35 -1.88 -1.68 7.17
C PHE A 35 -2.30 -3.15 7.33
N ILE A 36 -2.91 -3.50 8.47
CA ILE A 36 -3.48 -4.84 8.68
C ILE A 36 -4.63 -5.07 7.72
N LEU A 37 -5.51 -4.08 7.55
CA LEU A 37 -6.60 -4.13 6.57
C LEU A 37 -6.07 -4.28 5.14
N ALA A 38 -5.04 -3.52 4.76
CA ALA A 38 -4.35 -3.64 3.48
C ALA A 38 -3.88 -5.08 3.23
N ARG A 39 -3.26 -5.70 4.23
CA ARG A 39 -2.81 -7.08 4.15
C ARG A 39 -3.95 -8.08 4.08
N LYS A 40 -5.01 -7.87 4.86
CA LYS A 40 -6.18 -8.77 4.90
C LYS A 40 -6.97 -8.73 3.60
N CYS A 41 -7.07 -7.58 2.94
CA CYS A 41 -8.05 -7.39 1.87
C CYS A 41 -7.43 -7.19 0.49
N TYR A 42 -6.18 -6.73 0.38
CA TYR A 42 -5.63 -6.24 -0.89
C TYR A 42 -4.27 -6.82 -1.24
N ALA A 43 -3.42 -7.16 -0.27
CA ALA A 43 -2.06 -7.65 -0.53
C ALA A 43 -2.02 -9.15 -0.91
N TYR A 44 -2.68 -9.50 -2.02
CA TYR A 44 -2.75 -10.85 -2.61
C TYR A 44 -2.09 -10.91 -3.99
N GLY A 45 -1.91 -12.13 -4.50
CA GLY A 45 -1.26 -12.34 -5.80
C GLY A 45 0.26 -12.23 -5.73
N ASP A 46 0.86 -12.28 -6.90
CA ASP A 46 2.29 -12.13 -7.11
C ASP A 46 2.74 -10.72 -6.74
N ILE A 47 4.06 -10.54 -6.62
CA ILE A 47 4.68 -9.23 -6.39
C ILE A 47 5.44 -8.80 -7.64
N ARG A 48 5.28 -7.54 -8.04
CA ARG A 48 6.11 -6.88 -9.06
C ARG A 48 6.83 -5.70 -8.42
N ASP A 49 8.14 -5.77 -8.33
CA ASP A 49 8.99 -4.79 -7.65
C ASP A 49 9.49 -3.69 -8.60
N TYR A 50 9.49 -2.44 -8.14
CA TYR A 50 9.98 -1.24 -8.82
C TYR A 50 11.02 -0.52 -7.95
N TRP A 51 12.27 -0.98 -8.04
CA TRP A 51 13.39 -0.55 -7.20
C TRP A 51 14.44 0.24 -8.01
N ASP A 52 13.94 1.12 -8.86
CA ASP A 52 14.69 1.93 -9.83
C ASP A 52 15.17 3.28 -9.28
N TYR A 53 14.86 3.60 -8.02
CA TYR A 53 15.32 4.85 -7.38
C TYR A 53 15.73 4.63 -5.92
N PRO A 54 16.85 5.21 -5.44
CA PRO A 54 17.37 4.93 -4.09
C PRO A 54 16.43 5.29 -2.94
N ASN A 55 15.71 6.41 -3.07
CA ASN A 55 14.90 6.97 -1.99
C ASN A 55 13.39 6.80 -2.19
N CYS A 56 12.99 6.08 -3.23
CA CYS A 56 11.60 5.83 -3.56
C CYS A 56 11.53 4.44 -4.18
N VAL A 57 10.79 3.53 -3.56
CA VAL A 57 10.57 2.17 -4.05
C VAL A 57 9.08 1.93 -4.15
N GLY A 58 8.68 1.09 -5.10
CA GLY A 58 7.29 0.67 -5.20
C GLY A 58 7.18 -0.81 -5.50
N TRP A 59 6.01 -1.36 -5.24
CA TRP A 59 5.66 -2.69 -5.70
C TRP A 59 4.15 -2.84 -5.88
N VAL A 60 3.77 -3.74 -6.76
CA VAL A 60 2.38 -4.13 -6.97
C VAL A 60 2.18 -5.53 -6.42
N ARG A 61 1.07 -5.71 -5.70
CA ARG A 61 0.47 -7.00 -5.39
C ARG A 61 -0.66 -7.20 -6.38
N THR A 62 -0.54 -8.18 -7.28
CA THR A 62 -1.39 -8.29 -8.48
C THR A 62 -2.83 -8.71 -8.20
N GLY A 63 -3.17 -9.05 -6.95
CA GLY A 63 -4.49 -9.58 -6.65
C GLY A 63 -4.70 -11.01 -7.16
N ASN A 64 -5.95 -11.45 -7.16
CA ASN A 64 -6.43 -12.73 -7.67
C ASN A 64 -7.93 -12.64 -7.99
N ASP A 65 -8.58 -13.75 -8.35
CA ASP A 65 -10.02 -13.80 -8.69
C ASP A 65 -10.97 -13.17 -7.64
N LYS A 66 -10.51 -13.01 -6.39
CA LYS A 66 -11.30 -12.45 -5.28
C LYS A 66 -10.90 -11.02 -4.90
N PHE A 67 -9.65 -10.63 -5.13
CA PHE A 67 -9.08 -9.39 -4.60
C PHE A 67 -8.33 -8.65 -5.69
N ASP A 68 -8.62 -7.36 -5.85
CA ASP A 68 -8.07 -6.52 -6.92
C ASP A 68 -6.58 -6.18 -6.75
N GLY A 69 -5.96 -6.58 -5.64
CA GLY A 69 -4.56 -6.25 -5.39
C GLY A 69 -4.36 -4.86 -4.78
N CYS A 70 -3.10 -4.42 -4.75
CA CYS A 70 -2.73 -3.05 -4.35
C CYS A 70 -1.39 -2.63 -4.96
N ALA A 71 -1.19 -1.32 -5.08
CA ALA A 71 0.07 -0.71 -5.45
C ALA A 71 0.62 0.08 -4.26
N VAL A 72 1.86 -0.20 -3.87
CA VAL A 72 2.50 0.44 -2.72
C VAL A 72 3.67 1.28 -3.19
N VAL A 73 3.77 2.51 -2.68
CA VAL A 73 4.93 3.38 -2.90
C VAL A 73 5.45 3.80 -1.53
N LEU A 74 6.76 3.66 -1.32
CA LEU A 74 7.46 4.07 -0.12
C LEU A 74 8.54 5.07 -0.51
N CYS A 75 8.50 6.26 0.10
CA CYS A 75 9.47 7.31 -0.13
C CYS A 75 10.15 7.70 1.18
N ASN A 76 11.47 7.61 1.26
CA ASN A 76 12.26 8.12 2.38
C ASN A 76 13.08 9.36 2.02
N GLY A 77 12.85 9.92 0.83
CA GLY A 77 13.45 11.18 0.39
C GLY A 77 12.81 12.41 1.03
N SER A 78 13.43 13.58 0.82
CA SER A 78 12.94 14.89 1.27
C SER A 78 11.88 15.52 0.35
N ALA A 79 11.63 14.92 -0.80
CA ALA A 79 10.59 15.31 -1.75
C ALA A 79 9.64 14.13 -1.98
N ASP A 80 8.44 14.43 -2.48
CA ASP A 80 7.45 13.42 -2.80
C ASP A 80 7.98 12.43 -3.86
N GLY A 81 7.68 11.16 -3.65
CA GLY A 81 8.07 10.07 -4.52
C GLY A 81 6.97 9.73 -5.50
N THR A 82 7.35 9.33 -6.71
CA THR A 82 6.41 8.71 -7.66
C THR A 82 6.97 7.43 -8.23
N LYS A 83 6.08 6.53 -8.65
CA LYS A 83 6.40 5.30 -9.37
C LYS A 83 5.40 5.06 -10.49
N TRP A 84 5.93 4.87 -11.70
CA TRP A 84 5.14 4.39 -12.83
C TRP A 84 5.09 2.86 -12.74
N MET A 85 3.92 2.31 -12.38
CA MET A 85 3.77 0.88 -12.13
C MET A 85 2.57 0.31 -12.89
N GLU A 86 2.66 -0.98 -13.20
CA GLU A 86 1.64 -1.74 -13.90
C GLU A 86 0.86 -2.59 -12.91
N VAL A 87 -0.44 -2.33 -12.83
CA VAL A 87 -1.37 -3.07 -11.97
C VAL A 87 -2.11 -4.16 -12.72
N GLY A 88 -2.17 -4.11 -14.05
CA GLY A 88 -2.89 -5.07 -14.88
C GLY A 88 -3.90 -4.40 -15.81
N LYS A 89 -4.09 -4.94 -17.02
CA LYS A 89 -5.02 -4.39 -18.03
C LYS A 89 -6.49 -4.53 -17.62
N GLU A 90 -6.78 -5.51 -16.76
CA GLU A 90 -8.05 -5.71 -16.10
C GLU A 90 -8.49 -4.49 -15.28
N HIS A 91 -7.54 -3.68 -14.80
CA HIS A 91 -7.80 -2.46 -14.04
C HIS A 91 -7.93 -1.21 -14.91
N ALA A 92 -7.89 -1.33 -16.24
CA ALA A 92 -7.93 -0.18 -17.14
C ALA A 92 -9.19 0.68 -16.92
N GLY A 93 -9.01 1.99 -16.75
CA GLY A 93 -10.08 2.95 -16.49
C GLY A 93 -10.55 3.01 -15.03
N GLU A 94 -10.08 2.11 -14.17
CA GLU A 94 -10.40 2.15 -12.75
C GLU A 94 -9.78 3.36 -12.05
N LYS A 95 -10.43 3.77 -10.96
CA LYS A 95 -9.94 4.81 -10.08
C LYS A 95 -9.39 4.21 -8.81
N TRP A 96 -8.19 4.62 -8.46
CA TRP A 96 -7.46 4.12 -7.31
C TRP A 96 -7.24 5.26 -6.29
N VAL A 97 -7.35 4.93 -5.00
CA VAL A 97 -7.23 5.87 -3.88
C VAL A 97 -6.25 5.36 -2.83
N ASP A 98 -5.65 6.27 -2.07
CA ASP A 98 -4.78 5.91 -0.95
C ASP A 98 -5.60 5.43 0.25
N LEU A 99 -5.46 4.15 0.59
CA LEU A 99 -6.14 3.50 1.71
C LEU A 99 -5.81 4.15 3.05
N LEU A 100 -4.59 4.68 3.21
CA LEU A 100 -4.20 5.36 4.44
C LEU A 100 -4.92 6.71 4.61
N GLY A 101 -5.39 7.29 3.50
CA GLY A 101 -6.04 8.60 3.44
C GLY A 101 -5.07 9.76 3.67
N TRP A 102 -3.78 9.54 3.51
CA TRP A 102 -2.75 10.58 3.69
C TRP A 102 -2.55 11.38 2.40
N TYR A 103 -2.70 10.73 1.25
CA TYR A 103 -2.81 11.42 -0.03
C TYR A 103 -4.28 11.68 -0.36
N GLN A 104 -4.63 12.95 -0.66
CA GLN A 104 -5.98 13.34 -1.06
C GLN A 104 -6.06 13.38 -2.59
N GLY A 105 -6.65 12.37 -3.21
CA GLY A 105 -6.80 12.32 -4.66
C GLY A 105 -7.14 10.94 -5.20
N GLU A 106 -7.40 10.88 -6.50
CA GLU A 106 -7.66 9.66 -7.26
C GLU A 106 -6.65 9.56 -8.39
N ILE A 107 -6.15 8.35 -8.63
CA ILE A 107 -5.35 8.01 -9.81
C ILE A 107 -6.21 7.18 -10.75
N THR A 108 -6.13 7.44 -12.05
CA THR A 108 -6.81 6.63 -13.06
C THR A 108 -5.81 5.71 -13.74
N ILE A 109 -6.12 4.42 -13.79
CA ILE A 109 -5.30 3.44 -14.50
C ILE A 109 -5.55 3.60 -16.00
N ASN A 110 -4.47 3.69 -16.78
CA ASN A 110 -4.58 3.87 -18.22
C ASN A 110 -5.03 2.57 -18.94
N GLY A 111 -5.25 2.65 -20.25
CA GLY A 111 -5.72 1.52 -21.07
C GLY A 111 -4.76 0.30 -21.12
N ASP A 112 -3.49 0.50 -20.75
CA ASP A 112 -2.49 -0.56 -20.71
C ASP A 112 -2.29 -1.14 -19.30
N GLY A 113 -3.07 -0.70 -18.30
CA GLY A 113 -2.95 -1.19 -16.93
C GLY A 113 -1.88 -0.47 -16.10
N TRP A 114 -1.41 0.71 -16.53
CA TRP A 114 -0.37 1.47 -15.85
C TRP A 114 -0.88 2.78 -15.25
N ALA A 115 -0.23 3.23 -14.18
CA ALA A 115 -0.45 4.57 -13.65
C ALA A 115 0.77 5.10 -12.89
N GLN A 116 0.78 6.42 -12.64
CA GLN A 116 1.79 7.09 -11.82
C GLN A 116 1.28 7.16 -10.39
N PHE A 117 1.78 6.27 -9.54
CA PHE A 117 1.48 6.24 -8.12
C PHE A 117 2.37 7.21 -7.37
N ILE A 118 1.80 7.90 -6.39
CA ILE A 118 2.44 9.00 -5.66
C ILE A 118 2.54 8.62 -4.18
N CYS A 119 3.57 9.11 -3.50
CA CYS A 119 3.73 9.03 -2.07
C CYS A 119 4.38 10.32 -1.55
N HIS A 120 3.89 10.85 -0.44
CA HIS A 120 4.53 11.98 0.23
C HIS A 120 5.97 11.63 0.63
N SER A 121 6.82 12.65 0.75
CA SER A 121 8.15 12.53 1.38
C SER A 121 8.08 11.85 2.75
N ALA A 122 9.11 11.05 3.09
CA ALA A 122 9.21 10.31 4.35
C ALA A 122 7.94 9.52 4.74
N SER A 123 7.28 8.90 3.76
CA SER A 123 5.97 8.27 3.93
C SER A 123 5.82 6.97 3.12
N VAL A 124 4.62 6.40 3.19
CA VAL A 124 4.15 5.29 2.37
C VAL A 124 2.71 5.58 1.92
N SER A 125 2.38 5.17 0.70
CA SER A 125 1.01 5.19 0.17
C SER A 125 0.62 3.79 -0.29
N ILE A 126 -0.63 3.41 -0.02
CA ILE A 126 -1.19 2.11 -0.41
C ILE A 126 -2.40 2.38 -1.28
N TRP A 127 -2.21 2.26 -2.59
CA TRP A 127 -3.23 2.50 -3.57
C TRP A 127 -4.06 1.24 -3.82
N ILE A 128 -5.37 1.39 -3.75
CA ILE A 128 -6.36 0.33 -3.97
C ILE A 128 -7.45 0.83 -4.93
N ASN A 129 -8.10 -0.09 -5.65
CA ASN A 129 -9.30 0.23 -6.42
C ASN A 129 -10.38 0.80 -5.47
N LYS A 130 -10.89 1.99 -5.80
CA LYS A 130 -11.89 2.73 -5.03
C LYS A 130 -13.22 1.97 -4.90
N ASP A 131 -13.62 1.29 -5.97
CA ASP A 131 -14.86 0.53 -6.06
C ASP A 131 -14.60 -0.98 -5.88
N GLY A 132 -13.36 -1.34 -5.52
CA GLY A 132 -12.90 -2.70 -5.34
C GLY A 132 -13.54 -3.39 -4.13
N ARG A 133 -13.63 -4.72 -4.18
CA ARG A 133 -14.29 -5.52 -3.14
C ARG A 133 -13.35 -5.71 -1.93
N PRO A 134 -13.66 -5.18 -0.73
CA PRO A 134 -12.92 -5.56 0.46
C PRO A 134 -13.19 -7.04 0.78
N ALA A 135 -12.19 -7.76 1.29
CA ALA A 135 -12.40 -9.12 1.80
C ALA A 135 -13.41 -9.14 2.95
N ASN A 136 -14.50 -9.89 2.78
CA ASN A 136 -15.44 -10.22 3.86
C ASN A 136 -14.70 -10.87 5.04
#